data_AF-A0A956PGT2-F1
#
_entry.id   AF-A0A956PGT2-F1
#
_cell.length_a   1.000
_cell.length_b   1.000
_cell.length_c   1.000
_cell.angle_alpha   90.00
_cell.angle_beta   90.00
_cell.angle_gamma   90.00
#
_symmetry.space_group_name_H-M   'P 1'
#
loop_
_entity.id
_entity.type
_entity.pdbx_description
1 polymer ?
#
loop_
_entity_poly.entity_id
_entity_poly.type
_entity_poly.pdbx_seq_one_letter_code
_entity_poly.pdbx_strand_id
1 'polypeptide(L)'
;FINGIQGNREDARRFGLSALRGALTGQDSLNYWCALEGLAYSGLFPLESGQQELECHTPNSKGARETYLGLRFQSQGDYLSAFRHHSRLFETAAPPSWRNGLKLPSAITSLRRLLLHLPPYAERLRRDMLSCFRKKLTECKRHVKRFPIARSHVLRENAWLLRFEGQGECCLQRVSQASETAAQKGLRMEELHSYQEELELRRSLNLDAVQTRRKVGDLKRQIFGETDGTEGFRYLQNLETFKQLLEVAPQLSLALSSAELVERALECAKELFNQAQCAVLHRDGSVLASNQDCTYLPSETLLRQVVQTGQPQLSSNLPSSSASLTLHGVDSRILAPVFAGNKVTYLIWVCQFEVPDMYDEEDIKLIKYLSRLMGITLDSLQLLEEESSVTRALEEEAARNRKLFEHSPIAHAVFSVHSEPLQGNQAWDQLAPSSEEYQTRTFTTHLSDGRHLVSCYPQELEDESPLIKRQHEQLDSLQQILKKDALEPLGELLSKIQDADLEDVASLTGQTRELVDSLGTVISELRDEHVLN
;
A
#
# COMPACT_ATOMS: atom_id res chain seq x y z
N PHE A 1 2.70 20.70 -38.81
CA PHE A 1 3.02 21.09 -37.42
C PHE A 1 2.15 22.26 -36.94
N ILE A 2 2.22 23.46 -37.54
CA ILE A 2 1.38 24.62 -37.13
C ILE A 2 -0.12 24.43 -37.44
N ASN A 3 -0.49 23.73 -38.53
CA ASN A 3 -1.91 23.50 -38.88
C ASN A 3 -2.57 22.34 -38.12
N GLY A 4 -1.81 21.47 -37.45
CA GLY A 4 -2.37 20.38 -36.63
C GLY A 4 -2.76 20.81 -35.21
N ILE A 5 -2.28 21.99 -34.77
CA ILE A 5 -2.46 22.52 -33.41
C ILE A 5 -3.76 23.35 -33.28
N GLN A 6 -4.35 23.81 -34.39
CA GLN A 6 -5.51 24.70 -34.34
C GLN A 6 -6.80 24.00 -33.87
N GLY A 7 -6.95 22.68 -34.07
CA GLY A 7 -8.16 21.95 -33.67
C GLY A 7 -8.27 21.61 -32.18
N ASN A 8 -7.17 21.70 -31.41
CA ASN A 8 -7.09 21.19 -30.03
C ASN A 8 -6.65 22.26 -29.01
N ARG A 9 -6.62 23.54 -29.42
CA ARG A 9 -6.22 24.65 -28.54
C ARG A 9 -7.24 24.96 -27.46
N GLU A 10 -8.53 24.82 -27.75
CA GLU A 10 -9.58 25.02 -26.75
C GLU A 10 -9.63 23.88 -25.72
N ASP A 11 -9.40 22.64 -26.14
CA ASP A 11 -9.40 21.51 -25.22
C ASP A 11 -8.11 21.45 -24.40
N ALA A 12 -6.94 21.75 -24.98
CA ALA A 12 -5.71 21.98 -24.22
C ALA A 12 -5.84 23.17 -23.25
N ARG A 13 -6.60 24.21 -23.62
CA ARG A 13 -6.92 25.35 -22.75
C ARG A 13 -7.87 24.96 -21.63
N ARG A 14 -8.94 24.20 -21.90
CA ARG A 14 -9.88 23.70 -20.90
C ARG A 14 -9.20 22.72 -19.95
N PHE A 15 -8.33 21.85 -20.46
CA PHE A 15 -7.53 20.93 -19.68
C PHE A 15 -6.50 21.67 -18.82
N GLY A 16 -5.76 22.62 -19.39
CA GLY A 16 -4.82 23.46 -18.64
C GLY A 16 -5.51 24.26 -17.54
N LEU A 17 -6.70 24.82 -17.81
CA LEU A 17 -7.55 25.49 -16.80
C LEU A 17 -8.14 24.52 -15.78
N SER A 18 -8.45 23.28 -16.17
CA SER A 18 -8.94 22.25 -15.24
C SER A 18 -7.83 21.72 -14.34
N ALA A 19 -6.60 21.58 -14.86
CA ALA A 19 -5.41 21.22 -14.11
C ALA A 19 -4.98 22.37 -13.18
N LEU A 20 -5.07 23.62 -13.65
CA LEU A 20 -4.91 24.81 -12.83
C LEU A 20 -5.96 24.92 -11.75
N ARG A 21 -7.24 24.70 -12.08
CA ARG A 21 -8.31 24.67 -11.08
C ARG A 21 -8.05 23.56 -10.09
N GLY A 22 -7.74 22.35 -10.53
CA GLY A 22 -7.36 21.24 -9.66
C GLY A 22 -6.17 21.57 -8.75
N ALA A 23 -5.20 22.33 -9.24
CA ALA A 23 -4.02 22.76 -8.48
C ALA A 23 -4.19 24.12 -7.74
N LEU A 24 -5.29 24.85 -7.98
CA LEU A 24 -5.68 26.06 -7.24
C LEU A 24 -6.70 25.71 -6.14
N THR A 25 -7.53 24.70 -6.39
CA THR A 25 -8.44 24.09 -5.41
C THR A 25 -7.71 23.08 -4.55
N GLY A 26 -6.71 22.38 -5.11
CA GLY A 26 -5.79 21.54 -4.38
C GLY A 26 -4.53 22.33 -4.08
N GLN A 27 -4.37 22.83 -2.86
CA GLN A 27 -3.28 23.73 -2.46
C GLN A 27 -1.88 23.04 -2.40
N ASP A 28 -1.60 22.08 -3.28
CA ASP A 28 -0.28 21.48 -3.46
C ASP A 28 0.60 22.40 -4.29
N SER A 29 1.41 23.20 -3.60
CA SER A 29 2.29 24.17 -4.25
C SER A 29 3.23 23.51 -5.26
N LEU A 30 3.72 22.28 -5.03
CA LEU A 30 4.69 21.63 -5.93
C LEU A 30 4.03 21.14 -7.21
N ASN A 31 2.87 20.49 -7.11
CA ASN A 31 2.09 20.08 -8.27
C ASN A 31 1.52 21.28 -9.03
N TYR A 32 1.09 22.32 -8.33
CA TYR A 32 0.78 23.63 -8.91
C TYR A 32 1.99 24.23 -9.63
N TRP A 33 3.20 24.13 -9.07
CA TRP A 33 4.42 24.60 -9.72
C TRP A 33 4.75 23.78 -10.96
N CYS A 34 4.76 22.45 -10.89
CA CYS A 34 5.06 21.59 -12.03
C CYS A 34 4.01 21.75 -13.14
N ALA A 35 2.73 21.93 -12.79
CA ALA A 35 1.66 22.25 -13.74
C ALA A 35 1.86 23.64 -14.35
N LEU A 36 2.15 24.67 -13.53
CA LEU A 36 2.44 26.01 -14.02
C LEU A 36 3.65 26.03 -14.95
N GLU A 37 4.74 25.37 -14.57
CA GLU A 37 5.97 25.29 -15.32
C GLU A 37 5.77 24.50 -16.61
N GLY A 38 5.10 23.34 -16.54
CA GLY A 38 4.77 22.52 -17.70
C GLY A 38 3.85 23.24 -18.69
N LEU A 39 2.81 23.93 -18.21
CA LEU A 39 1.90 24.72 -19.05
C LEU A 39 2.59 25.98 -19.62
N ALA A 40 3.49 26.61 -18.88
CA ALA A 40 4.29 27.74 -19.38
C ALA A 40 5.30 27.30 -20.45
N TYR A 41 6.00 26.18 -20.24
CA TYR A 41 6.96 25.64 -21.21
C TYR A 41 6.30 25.07 -22.46
N SER A 42 5.09 24.53 -22.35
CA SER A 42 4.31 24.04 -23.50
C SER A 42 3.62 25.17 -24.29
N GLY A 43 3.61 26.40 -23.78
CA GLY A 43 2.94 27.54 -24.43
C GLY A 43 1.41 27.41 -24.46
N LEU A 44 0.83 26.55 -23.62
CA LEU A 44 -0.60 26.23 -23.58
C LEU A 44 -1.39 27.09 -22.58
N PHE A 45 -0.76 28.09 -21.97
CA PHE A 45 -1.34 28.86 -20.88
C PHE A 45 -2.26 30.00 -21.36
N PRO A 46 -3.54 30.06 -20.96
CA PRO A 46 -4.40 31.21 -21.27
C PRO A 46 -4.05 32.43 -20.42
N LEU A 47 -3.67 33.52 -21.12
CA LEU A 47 -3.03 34.72 -20.57
C LEU A 47 -3.91 35.61 -19.68
N GLU A 48 -5.23 35.54 -19.84
CA GLU A 48 -6.19 36.42 -19.17
C GLU A 48 -6.92 35.69 -18.03
N SER A 49 -7.25 34.41 -18.23
CA SER A 49 -8.03 33.61 -17.29
C SER A 49 -7.21 33.21 -16.04
N GLY A 50 -5.92 32.91 -16.21
CA GLY A 50 -5.07 32.48 -15.09
C GLY A 50 -4.82 33.58 -14.05
N GLN A 51 -4.72 34.84 -14.46
CA GLN A 51 -4.55 35.96 -13.53
C GLN A 51 -5.79 36.18 -12.67
N GLN A 52 -6.98 36.07 -13.27
CA GLN A 52 -8.25 36.22 -12.57
C GLN A 52 -8.47 35.10 -11.55
N GLU A 53 -8.16 33.85 -11.91
CA GLU A 53 -8.23 32.71 -10.98
C GLU A 53 -7.21 32.82 -9.83
N LEU A 54 -5.99 33.30 -10.11
CA LEU A 54 -4.96 33.58 -9.10
C LEU A 54 -5.36 34.66 -8.08
N GLU A 55 -6.05 35.71 -8.55
CA GLU A 55 -6.54 36.81 -7.72
C GLU A 55 -7.74 36.38 -6.85
N CYS A 56 -8.52 35.40 -7.28
CA CYS A 56 -9.72 34.94 -6.56
C CYS A 56 -9.47 33.90 -5.45
N HIS A 57 -8.38 33.11 -5.50
CA HIS A 57 -8.29 31.87 -4.69
C HIS A 57 -7.21 31.81 -3.60
N THR A 58 -6.33 32.81 -3.43
CA THR A 58 -5.25 32.70 -2.41
C THR A 58 -5.04 33.98 -1.57
N PRO A 59 -5.14 33.92 -0.21
CA PRO A 59 -4.81 35.04 0.67
C PRO A 59 -3.32 35.43 0.66
N ASN A 60 -2.44 34.55 0.17
CA ASN A 60 -0.99 34.78 -0.07
C ASN A 60 -0.68 35.00 -1.57
N SER A 61 -1.61 35.62 -2.31
CA SER A 61 -1.59 35.79 -3.77
C SER A 61 -0.33 36.43 -4.35
N LYS A 62 0.42 37.23 -3.58
CA LYS A 62 1.56 37.99 -4.12
C LYS A 62 2.67 37.07 -4.62
N GLY A 63 3.06 36.04 -3.85
CA GLY A 63 4.12 35.11 -4.27
C GLY A 63 3.69 34.24 -5.46
N ALA A 64 2.48 33.69 -5.42
CA ALA A 64 1.94 32.91 -6.53
C ALA A 64 1.84 33.75 -7.81
N ARG A 65 1.34 34.99 -7.70
CA ARG A 65 1.26 35.96 -8.81
C ARG A 65 2.63 36.32 -9.38
N GLU A 66 3.60 36.69 -8.55
CA GLU A 66 4.95 37.04 -9.04
C GLU A 66 5.60 35.86 -9.74
N THR A 67 5.39 34.64 -9.27
CA THR A 67 5.94 33.47 -9.96
C THR A 67 5.22 33.18 -11.28
N TYR A 68 3.89 33.26 -11.27
CA TYR A 68 3.08 33.11 -12.48
C TYR A 68 3.49 34.13 -13.55
N LEU A 69 3.59 35.40 -13.18
CA LEU A 69 4.04 36.45 -14.08
C LEU A 69 5.47 36.18 -14.57
N GLY A 70 6.35 35.70 -13.68
CA GLY A 70 7.69 35.26 -14.04
C GLY A 70 7.70 34.21 -15.15
N LEU A 71 7.01 33.09 -14.94
CA LEU A 71 6.91 31.98 -15.91
C LEU A 71 6.22 32.41 -17.20
N ARG A 72 5.16 33.23 -17.10
CA ARG A 72 4.46 33.80 -18.26
C ARG A 72 5.42 34.62 -19.11
N PHE A 73 6.09 35.62 -18.54
CA PHE A 73 7.02 36.45 -19.29
C PHE A 73 8.18 35.63 -19.86
N GLN A 74 8.64 34.60 -19.14
CA GLN A 74 9.66 33.68 -19.64
C GLN A 74 9.17 32.91 -20.88
N SER A 75 7.93 32.41 -20.87
CA SER A 75 7.34 31.73 -22.03
C SER A 75 7.12 32.64 -23.24
N GLN A 76 6.90 33.94 -22.99
CA GLN A 76 6.75 34.97 -24.02
C GLN A 76 8.10 35.50 -24.56
N GLY A 77 9.22 35.07 -23.98
CA GLY A 77 10.55 35.57 -24.33
C GLY A 77 10.90 36.94 -23.71
N ASP A 78 10.04 37.52 -22.86
CA ASP A 78 10.36 38.72 -22.09
C ASP A 78 11.13 38.35 -20.81
N TYR A 79 12.40 37.96 -21.00
CA TYR A 79 13.24 37.49 -19.92
C TYR A 79 13.57 38.56 -18.87
N LEU A 80 13.47 39.85 -19.22
CA LEU A 80 13.71 40.94 -18.27
C LEU A 80 12.54 41.07 -17.29
N SER A 81 11.30 41.07 -17.78
CA SER A 81 10.13 41.07 -16.93
C SER A 81 10.05 39.78 -16.11
N ALA A 82 10.35 38.63 -16.73
CA ALA A 82 10.45 37.35 -16.04
C ALA A 82 11.42 37.41 -14.85
N PHE A 83 12.64 37.89 -15.09
CA PHE A 83 13.64 38.05 -14.04
C PHE A 83 13.19 38.98 -12.91
N ARG A 84 12.56 40.12 -13.24
CA ARG A 84 12.05 41.06 -12.24
C ARG A 84 11.02 40.41 -11.34
N HIS A 85 10.08 39.68 -11.92
CA HIS A 85 9.02 38.99 -11.19
C HIS A 85 9.57 37.85 -10.32
N HIS A 86 10.47 37.01 -10.86
CA HIS A 86 11.15 35.98 -10.07
C HIS A 86 12.06 36.57 -8.97
N SER A 87 12.63 37.76 -9.16
CA SER A 87 13.43 38.44 -8.13
C SER A 87 12.57 39.05 -7.03
N ARG A 88 11.46 39.71 -7.38
CA ARG A 88 10.49 40.25 -6.42
C ARG A 88 9.88 39.15 -5.57
N LEU A 89 9.60 38.00 -6.16
CA LEU A 89 9.16 36.81 -5.42
C LEU A 89 10.13 36.46 -4.28
N PHE A 90 11.44 36.51 -4.53
CA PHE A 90 12.46 36.23 -3.52
C PHE A 90 12.50 37.28 -2.41
N GLU A 91 12.27 38.55 -2.76
CA GLU A 91 12.26 39.67 -1.82
C GLU A 91 10.96 39.73 -0.99
N THR A 92 9.83 39.28 -1.55
CA THR A 92 8.49 39.48 -0.96
C THR A 92 7.89 38.23 -0.30
N ALA A 93 8.47 37.03 -0.49
CA ALA A 93 7.96 35.81 0.14
C ALA A 93 8.36 35.67 1.63
N ALA A 94 7.34 35.64 2.49
CA ALA A 94 7.31 34.98 3.80
C ALA A 94 6.66 33.58 3.65
N PRO A 95 6.89 32.56 4.49
CA PRO A 95 7.90 32.29 5.53
C PRO A 95 9.19 31.62 4.97
N PRO A 96 10.20 31.29 5.80
CA PRO A 96 11.43 30.60 5.39
C PRO A 96 11.20 29.29 4.60
N SER A 97 10.09 28.60 4.86
CA SER A 97 9.64 27.38 4.16
C SER A 97 9.08 27.64 2.77
N TRP A 98 8.80 28.88 2.37
CA TRP A 98 8.31 29.21 1.02
C TRP A 98 9.41 29.76 0.11
N ARG A 99 10.58 30.05 0.68
CA ARG A 99 11.84 30.37 -0.03
C ARG A 99 12.52 29.13 -0.63
N ASN A 100 11.80 27.99 -0.66
CA ASN A 100 12.29 26.68 -1.07
C ASN A 100 12.92 26.66 -2.47
N GLY A 101 13.79 25.66 -2.65
CA GLY A 101 14.87 25.60 -3.62
C GLY A 101 14.56 25.73 -5.11
N LEU A 102 13.30 25.83 -5.56
CA LEU A 102 12.93 25.88 -6.99
C LEU A 102 12.80 27.31 -7.56
N LYS A 103 12.54 28.31 -6.70
CA LYS A 103 12.21 29.69 -7.15
C LYS A 103 13.43 30.52 -7.54
N LEU A 104 14.51 30.45 -6.76
CA LEU A 104 15.75 31.19 -7.05
C LEU A 104 16.44 30.69 -8.32
N PRO A 105 16.45 29.37 -8.63
CA PRO A 105 16.93 28.88 -9.91
C PRO A 105 16.15 29.38 -11.13
N SER A 106 14.83 29.59 -11.03
CA SER A 106 14.03 30.16 -12.12
C SER A 106 14.43 31.60 -12.46
N ALA A 107 14.70 32.43 -11.43
CA ALA A 107 15.25 33.79 -11.63
C ALA A 107 16.58 33.77 -12.38
N ILE A 108 17.47 32.83 -12.03
CA ILE A 108 18.76 32.67 -12.69
C ILE A 108 18.58 32.21 -14.13
N THR A 109 17.66 31.28 -14.37
CA THR A 109 17.33 30.79 -15.72
C THR A 109 16.86 31.94 -16.61
N SER A 110 16.00 32.82 -16.09
CA SER A 110 15.57 34.05 -16.78
C SER A 110 16.75 34.98 -17.09
N LEU A 111 17.67 35.20 -16.13
CA LEU A 111 18.89 35.98 -16.38
C LEU A 111 19.79 35.39 -17.46
N ARG A 112 19.98 34.06 -17.43
CA ARG A 112 20.74 33.35 -18.46
C ARG A 112 20.11 33.56 -19.83
N ARG A 113 18.80 33.32 -19.95
CA ARG A 113 18.09 33.46 -21.22
C ARG A 113 18.15 34.92 -21.71
N LEU A 114 18.05 35.91 -20.82
CA LEU A 114 18.28 37.32 -21.17
C LEU A 114 19.70 37.54 -21.71
N LEU A 115 20.75 37.04 -21.03
CA LEU A 115 22.15 37.14 -21.48
C LEU A 115 22.37 36.54 -22.87
N LEU A 116 21.74 35.40 -23.17
CA LEU A 116 21.83 34.73 -24.48
C LEU A 116 21.17 35.54 -25.61
N HIS A 117 20.15 36.33 -25.31
CA HIS A 117 19.42 37.13 -26.29
C HIS A 117 19.93 38.58 -26.41
N LEU A 118 20.85 39.01 -25.54
CA LEU A 118 21.45 40.34 -25.65
C LEU A 118 22.28 40.47 -26.93
N PRO A 119 22.06 41.52 -27.73
CA PRO A 119 22.81 41.72 -28.95
C PRO A 119 24.31 41.96 -28.67
N PRO A 120 25.20 41.64 -29.63
CA PRO A 120 26.65 41.75 -29.43
C PRO A 120 27.13 43.16 -29.08
N TYR A 121 26.43 44.20 -29.54
CA TYR A 121 26.78 45.60 -29.26
C TYR A 121 26.39 46.08 -27.85
N ALA A 122 25.61 45.31 -27.08
CA ALA A 122 25.18 45.67 -25.73
C ALA A 122 26.21 45.24 -24.65
N GLU A 123 27.51 45.49 -24.87
CA GLU A 123 28.60 44.93 -24.06
C GLU A 123 28.52 45.36 -22.58
N ARG A 124 28.25 46.64 -22.32
CA ARG A 124 28.10 47.16 -20.94
C ARG A 124 26.96 46.46 -20.21
N LEU A 125 25.79 46.38 -20.85
CA LEU A 125 24.63 45.69 -20.28
C LEU A 125 24.93 44.20 -20.05
N ARG A 126 25.59 43.53 -20.99
CA ARG A 126 26.00 42.13 -20.84
C ARG A 126 26.92 41.94 -19.63
N ARG A 127 27.88 42.84 -19.41
CA ARG A 127 28.79 42.80 -18.25
C ARG A 127 28.02 42.98 -16.93
N ASP A 128 27.09 43.92 -16.88
CA ASP A 128 26.26 44.19 -15.71
C ASP A 128 25.34 43.00 -15.40
N MET A 129 24.68 42.44 -16.42
CA MET A 129 23.82 41.27 -16.28
C MET A 129 24.61 40.01 -15.89
N LEU A 130 25.83 39.83 -16.40
CA LEU A 130 26.70 38.70 -16.02
C LEU A 130 27.16 38.81 -14.56
N SER A 131 27.46 40.02 -14.10
CA SER A 131 27.74 40.27 -12.68
C SER A 131 26.54 39.92 -11.80
N CYS A 132 25.34 40.33 -12.21
CA CYS A 132 24.09 39.97 -11.53
C CYS A 132 23.86 38.44 -11.50
N PHE A 133 24.06 37.76 -12.64
CA PHE A 133 23.97 36.31 -12.77
C PHE A 133 24.90 35.58 -11.80
N ARG A 134 26.18 36.00 -11.72
CA ARG A 134 27.18 35.43 -10.79
C ARG A 134 26.76 35.61 -9.33
N LYS A 135 26.25 36.80 -8.96
CA LYS A 135 25.76 37.07 -7.60
C LYS A 135 24.59 36.15 -7.25
N LYS A 136 23.57 36.07 -8.11
CA LYS A 136 22.39 35.22 -7.89
C LYS A 136 22.72 33.74 -7.86
N LEU A 137 23.62 33.27 -8.71
CA LEU A 137 24.11 31.89 -8.67
C LEU A 137 24.83 31.57 -7.35
N THR A 138 25.60 32.52 -6.81
CA THR A 138 26.26 32.34 -5.51
C THR A 138 25.25 32.26 -4.38
N GLU A 139 24.18 33.07 -4.40
CA GLU A 139 23.05 32.96 -3.48
C GLU A 139 22.42 31.56 -3.60
N CYS A 140 22.12 31.10 -4.82
CA CYS A 140 21.58 29.75 -5.09
C CYS A 140 22.44 28.62 -4.53
N LYS A 141 23.77 28.68 -4.72
CA LYS A 141 24.70 27.67 -4.19
C LYS A 141 24.61 27.54 -2.66
N ARG A 142 24.35 28.64 -1.93
CA ARG A 142 24.13 28.61 -0.48
C ARG A 142 22.81 27.92 -0.15
N HIS A 143 21.76 28.15 -0.94
CA HIS A 143 20.45 27.53 -0.76
C HIS A 143 20.45 26.02 -1.04
N VAL A 144 21.25 25.54 -2.00
CA VAL A 144 21.35 24.09 -2.32
C VAL A 144 21.79 23.26 -1.11
N LYS A 145 22.55 23.83 -0.17
CA LYS A 145 22.92 23.13 1.08
C LYS A 145 21.69 22.76 1.92
N ARG A 146 20.64 23.56 1.86
CA ARG A 146 19.36 23.33 2.57
C ARG A 146 18.36 22.55 1.73
N PHE A 147 18.43 22.67 0.42
CA PHE A 147 17.51 22.03 -0.52
C PHE A 147 18.28 21.24 -1.57
N PRO A 148 18.65 19.98 -1.26
CA PRO A 148 19.42 19.15 -2.18
C PRO A 148 18.74 18.95 -3.54
N ILE A 149 17.41 19.05 -3.62
CA ILE A 149 16.63 18.87 -4.86
C ILE A 149 17.00 19.90 -5.93
N ALA A 150 17.42 21.12 -5.54
CA ALA A 150 17.80 22.20 -6.44
C ALA A 150 19.23 22.07 -7.00
N ARG A 151 19.98 21.05 -6.58
CA ARG A 151 21.41 20.89 -6.92
C ARG A 151 21.64 20.74 -8.42
N SER A 152 20.84 19.92 -9.11
CA SER A 152 20.93 19.71 -10.56
C SER A 152 20.75 21.04 -11.32
N HIS A 153 19.70 21.80 -10.99
CA HIS A 153 19.43 23.10 -11.59
C HIS A 153 20.59 24.08 -11.36
N VAL A 154 21.11 24.21 -10.13
CA VAL A 154 22.24 25.11 -9.86
C VAL A 154 23.52 24.68 -10.57
N LEU A 155 23.77 23.37 -10.73
CA LEU A 155 24.89 22.88 -11.55
C LEU A 155 24.72 23.28 -13.02
N ARG A 156 23.51 23.13 -13.57
CA ARG A 156 23.15 23.55 -14.94
C ARG A 156 23.39 25.04 -15.18
N GLU A 157 22.93 25.91 -14.28
CA GLU A 157 23.18 27.36 -14.42
C GLU A 157 24.67 27.71 -14.22
N ASN A 158 25.39 26.96 -13.38
CA ASN A 158 26.83 27.12 -13.24
C ASN A 158 27.60 26.71 -14.50
N ALA A 159 27.11 25.73 -15.26
CA ALA A 159 27.68 25.41 -16.57
C ALA A 159 27.60 26.61 -17.52
N TRP A 160 26.45 27.29 -17.56
CA TRP A 160 26.28 28.49 -18.37
C TRP A 160 27.16 29.66 -17.92
N LEU A 161 27.38 29.85 -16.61
CA LEU A 161 28.36 30.83 -16.13
C LEU A 161 29.75 30.55 -16.71
N LEU A 162 30.21 29.30 -16.62
CA LEU A 162 31.51 28.87 -17.14
C LEU A 162 31.58 29.10 -18.65
N ARG A 163 30.48 28.87 -19.38
CA ARG A 163 30.40 29.15 -20.82
C ARG A 163 30.54 30.65 -21.14
N PHE A 164 29.87 31.52 -20.38
CA PHE A 164 30.00 32.98 -20.53
C PHE A 164 31.40 33.49 -20.19
N GLU A 165 32.12 32.80 -19.31
CA GLU A 165 33.49 33.10 -18.92
C GLU A 165 34.55 32.50 -19.86
N GLY A 166 34.13 31.82 -20.94
CA GLY A 166 35.04 31.23 -21.94
C GLY A 166 35.61 29.86 -21.57
N GLN A 167 35.11 29.22 -20.51
CA GLN A 167 35.59 27.92 -20.01
C GLN A 167 34.79 26.77 -20.64
N GLY A 168 34.99 26.53 -21.94
CA GLY A 168 34.22 25.58 -22.74
C GLY A 168 34.24 24.14 -22.24
N GLU A 169 35.38 23.59 -21.86
CA GLU A 169 35.46 22.19 -21.38
C GLU A 169 34.80 22.03 -20.00
N CYS A 170 35.07 22.95 -19.08
CA CYS A 170 34.50 22.95 -17.73
C CYS A 170 32.97 23.05 -17.74
N CYS A 171 32.37 23.78 -18.70
CA CYS A 171 30.92 23.89 -18.76
C CYS A 171 30.24 22.57 -19.12
N LEU A 172 30.83 21.77 -20.03
CA LEU A 172 30.28 20.46 -20.41
C LEU A 172 30.35 19.44 -19.26
N GLN A 173 31.48 19.42 -18.55
CA GLN A 173 31.59 18.60 -17.34
C GLN A 173 30.54 18.98 -16.31
N ARG A 174 30.30 20.28 -16.13
CA ARG A 174 29.35 20.78 -15.14
C ARG A 174 27.90 20.46 -15.47
N VAL A 175 27.50 20.52 -16.74
CA VAL A 175 26.13 20.16 -17.16
C VAL A 175 25.93 18.63 -17.16
N SER A 176 26.97 17.84 -17.45
CA SER A 176 26.93 16.37 -17.26
C SER A 176 26.64 16.03 -15.80
N GLN A 177 27.38 16.65 -14.86
CA GLN A 177 27.13 16.50 -13.42
C GLN A 177 25.70 16.89 -13.02
N ALA A 178 25.12 17.90 -13.68
CA ALA A 178 23.73 18.30 -13.44
C ALA A 178 22.74 17.19 -13.84
N SER A 179 22.93 16.60 -15.03
CA SER A 179 22.11 15.49 -15.52
C SER A 179 22.27 14.21 -14.67
N GLU A 180 23.50 13.86 -14.29
CA GLU A 180 23.79 12.71 -13.42
C GLU A 180 23.17 12.90 -12.03
N THR A 181 23.27 14.11 -11.46
CA THR A 181 22.66 14.42 -10.16
C THR A 181 21.13 14.34 -10.23
N ALA A 182 20.52 14.75 -11.35
CA ALA A 182 19.08 14.64 -11.54
C ALA A 182 18.65 13.17 -11.69
N ALA A 183 19.37 12.38 -12.49
CA ALA A 183 19.13 10.96 -12.71
C ALA A 183 19.25 10.15 -11.41
N GLN A 184 20.30 10.38 -10.61
CA GLN A 184 20.51 9.73 -9.30
C GLN A 184 19.36 9.98 -8.31
N LYS A 185 18.61 11.07 -8.50
CA LYS A 185 17.50 11.47 -7.63
C LYS A 185 16.13 11.14 -8.21
N GLY A 186 16.07 10.46 -9.35
CA GLY A 186 14.80 10.20 -10.04
C GLY A 186 14.10 11.46 -10.59
N LEU A 187 14.79 12.60 -10.69
CA LEU A 187 14.20 13.86 -11.13
C LEU A 187 14.19 13.94 -12.67
N ARG A 188 13.35 13.13 -13.33
CA ARG A 188 13.33 12.96 -14.79
C ARG A 188 13.17 14.26 -15.59
N MET A 189 12.29 15.15 -15.15
CA MET A 189 12.12 16.46 -15.80
C MET A 189 13.40 17.33 -15.72
N GLU A 190 14.05 17.35 -14.56
CA GLU A 190 15.31 18.07 -14.38
C GLU A 190 16.48 17.42 -15.12
N GLU A 191 16.47 16.10 -15.25
CA GLU A 191 17.39 15.33 -16.09
C GLU A 191 17.23 15.74 -17.55
N LEU A 192 15.98 15.76 -18.06
CA LEU A 192 15.64 16.20 -19.40
C LEU A 192 16.08 17.65 -19.65
N HIS A 193 15.75 18.58 -18.75
CA HIS A 193 16.19 19.97 -18.84
C HIS A 193 17.72 20.08 -18.89
N SER A 194 18.43 19.30 -18.08
CA SER A 194 19.90 19.30 -18.07
C SER A 194 20.50 18.81 -19.39
N TYR A 195 19.94 17.75 -19.99
CA TYR A 195 20.38 17.29 -21.31
C TYR A 195 20.00 18.24 -22.45
N GLN A 196 18.87 18.94 -22.36
CA GLN A 196 18.51 19.99 -23.32
C GLN A 196 19.50 21.16 -23.27
N GLU A 197 19.89 21.60 -22.07
CA GLU A 197 20.90 22.64 -21.89
C GLU A 197 22.30 22.16 -22.31
N GLU A 198 22.66 20.89 -22.10
CA GLU A 198 23.90 20.31 -22.66
C GLU A 198 23.89 20.36 -24.19
N LEU A 199 22.76 20.01 -24.82
CA LEU A 199 22.59 20.07 -26.27
C LEU A 199 22.77 21.51 -26.80
N GLU A 200 22.22 22.51 -26.11
CA GLU A 200 22.42 23.93 -26.43
C GLU A 200 23.90 24.34 -26.26
N LEU A 201 24.56 23.94 -25.16
CA LEU A 201 25.97 24.23 -24.90
C LEU A 201 26.88 23.62 -25.97
N ARG A 202 26.70 22.34 -26.33
CA ARG A 202 27.47 21.67 -27.39
C ARG A 202 27.33 22.37 -28.74
N ARG A 203 26.11 22.78 -29.11
CA ARG A 203 25.86 23.59 -30.32
C ARG A 203 26.62 24.92 -30.26
N SER A 204 26.60 25.61 -29.12
CA SER A 204 27.31 26.89 -28.94
C SER A 204 28.85 26.76 -29.00
N LEU A 205 29.37 25.55 -28.88
CA LEU A 205 30.79 25.21 -28.94
C LEU A 205 31.17 24.52 -30.26
N ASN A 206 30.24 24.38 -31.21
CA ASN A 206 30.42 23.64 -32.46
C ASN A 206 30.87 22.18 -32.26
N LEU A 207 30.41 21.53 -31.19
CA LEU A 207 30.70 20.13 -30.89
C LEU A 207 29.58 19.20 -31.36
N ASP A 208 29.93 17.94 -31.64
CA ASP A 208 28.92 16.93 -31.92
C ASP A 208 28.01 16.71 -30.70
N ALA A 209 26.71 16.57 -31.00
CA ALA A 209 25.64 16.42 -30.02
C ALA A 209 24.64 15.31 -30.39
N VAL A 210 25.03 14.36 -31.26
CA VAL A 210 24.18 13.22 -31.64
C VAL A 210 23.79 12.38 -30.43
N GLN A 211 24.74 12.06 -29.54
CA GLN A 211 24.46 11.27 -28.34
C GLN A 211 23.51 11.99 -27.38
N THR A 212 23.77 13.27 -27.08
CA THR A 212 22.90 14.09 -26.22
C THR A 212 21.50 14.21 -26.81
N ARG A 213 21.38 14.36 -28.14
CA ARG A 213 20.07 14.41 -28.83
C ARG A 213 19.30 13.09 -28.69
N ARG A 214 19.98 11.93 -28.80
CA ARG A 214 19.36 10.62 -28.56
C ARG A 214 18.85 10.53 -27.12
N LYS A 215 19.68 10.86 -26.13
CA LYS A 215 19.27 10.88 -24.71
C LYS A 215 18.06 11.78 -24.46
N VAL A 216 18.03 12.99 -25.04
CA VAL A 216 16.85 13.88 -24.96
C VAL A 216 15.61 13.23 -25.58
N GLY A 217 15.76 12.56 -26.73
CA GLY A 217 14.65 11.85 -27.38
C GLY A 217 14.15 10.66 -26.56
N ASP A 218 15.06 9.88 -25.98
CA ASP A 218 14.75 8.73 -25.13
C ASP A 218 14.05 9.18 -23.85
N LEU A 219 14.59 10.20 -23.16
CA LEU A 219 13.96 10.77 -21.98
C LEU A 219 12.61 11.41 -22.30
N LYS A 220 12.45 12.11 -23.44
CA LYS A 220 11.14 12.62 -23.85
C LYS A 220 10.12 11.50 -24.04
N ARG A 221 10.50 10.41 -24.71
CA ARG A 221 9.63 9.23 -24.86
C ARG A 221 9.33 8.57 -23.52
N GLN A 222 10.32 8.51 -22.64
CA GLN A 222 10.15 7.99 -21.27
C GLN A 222 9.35 8.91 -20.35
N ILE A 223 9.24 10.22 -20.62
CA ILE A 223 8.56 11.21 -19.76
C ILE A 223 7.15 11.55 -20.29
N PHE A 224 6.96 11.50 -21.60
CA PHE A 224 5.71 11.90 -22.25
C PHE A 224 5.02 10.75 -22.98
N GLY A 225 5.61 9.56 -23.05
CA GLY A 225 5.12 8.46 -23.87
C GLY A 225 5.31 8.71 -25.37
N GLU A 226 4.71 7.85 -26.21
CA GLU A 226 4.54 8.11 -27.65
C GLU A 226 3.30 8.99 -27.94
N THR A 227 2.48 9.26 -26.92
CA THR A 227 1.24 10.02 -27.02
C THR A 227 1.46 11.51 -26.77
N ASP A 228 0.54 12.34 -27.27
CA ASP A 228 0.62 13.80 -27.20
C ASP A 228 0.62 14.33 -25.76
N GLY A 229 1.81 14.48 -25.17
CA GLY A 229 2.26 15.53 -24.23
C GLY A 229 1.64 15.65 -22.84
N THR A 230 0.33 15.47 -22.66
CA THR A 230 -0.38 15.79 -21.40
C THR A 230 -0.85 14.58 -20.61
N GLU A 231 -1.16 13.45 -21.26
CA GLU A 231 -1.54 12.21 -20.55
C GLU A 231 -0.33 11.37 -20.12
N GLY A 232 0.80 11.47 -20.85
CA GLY A 232 2.00 10.71 -20.56
C GLY A 232 2.60 10.97 -19.18
N PHE A 233 2.55 12.22 -18.71
CA PHE A 233 3.14 12.61 -17.43
C PHE A 233 2.51 11.87 -16.23
N ARG A 234 1.17 11.78 -16.21
CA ARG A 234 0.45 11.00 -15.19
C ARG A 234 0.69 9.51 -15.33
N TYR A 235 0.74 9.00 -16.56
CA TYR A 235 0.94 7.57 -16.80
C TYR A 235 2.28 7.06 -16.23
N LEU A 236 3.33 7.86 -16.29
CA LEU A 236 4.66 7.44 -15.82
C LEU A 236 4.84 7.56 -14.32
N GLN A 237 4.26 8.59 -13.71
CA GLN A 237 4.16 8.65 -12.25
C GLN A 237 3.39 7.42 -11.74
N ASN A 238 2.25 7.10 -12.35
CA ASN A 238 1.48 5.89 -12.05
C ASN A 238 2.28 4.59 -12.26
N LEU A 239 3.13 4.49 -13.29
CA LEU A 239 3.95 3.31 -13.52
C LEU A 239 5.06 3.13 -12.47
N GLU A 240 5.72 4.22 -12.07
CA GLU A 240 6.75 4.18 -11.03
C GLU A 240 6.12 3.82 -9.69
N THR A 241 4.99 4.44 -9.35
CA THR A 241 4.20 4.13 -8.15
C THR A 241 3.67 2.69 -8.17
N PHE A 242 3.22 2.18 -9.32
CA PHE A 242 2.80 0.79 -9.45
C PHE A 242 3.96 -0.19 -9.28
N LYS A 243 5.14 0.15 -9.82
CA LYS A 243 6.36 -0.64 -9.62
C LYS A 243 6.73 -0.71 -8.13
N GLN A 244 6.70 0.43 -7.42
CA GLN A 244 6.93 0.47 -5.97
C GLN A 244 5.92 -0.41 -5.22
N LEU A 245 4.64 -0.38 -5.62
CA LEU A 245 3.62 -1.25 -5.02
C LEU A 245 3.90 -2.74 -5.24
N LEU A 246 4.39 -3.12 -6.43
CA LEU A 246 4.81 -4.50 -6.71
C LEU A 246 6.05 -4.92 -5.91
N GLU A 247 6.96 -4.00 -5.60
CA GLU A 247 8.13 -4.25 -4.74
C GLU A 247 7.74 -4.41 -3.26
N VAL A 248 6.68 -3.72 -2.83
CA VAL A 248 6.11 -3.75 -1.48
C VAL A 248 5.32 -5.02 -1.19
N ALA A 249 4.55 -5.53 -2.15
CA ALA A 249 3.63 -6.66 -1.90
C ALA A 249 4.30 -7.91 -1.30
N PRO A 250 5.50 -8.35 -1.77
CA PRO A 250 6.23 -9.45 -1.15
C PRO A 250 6.59 -9.21 0.31
N GLN A 251 6.92 -7.96 0.69
CA GLN A 251 7.31 -7.64 2.06
C GLN A 251 6.16 -7.87 3.04
N LEU A 252 4.94 -7.49 2.65
CA LEU A 252 3.73 -7.76 3.44
C LEU A 252 3.49 -9.26 3.57
N SER A 253 3.61 -10.02 2.48
CA SER A 253 3.36 -11.47 2.48
C SER A 253 4.32 -12.28 3.36
N LEU A 254 5.49 -11.73 3.66
CA LEU A 254 6.50 -12.37 4.51
C LEU A 254 6.22 -12.18 6.01
N ALA A 255 5.17 -11.45 6.41
CA ALA A 255 4.89 -11.20 7.82
C ALA A 255 4.44 -12.50 8.50
N LEU A 256 4.96 -12.78 9.69
CA LEU A 256 4.66 -13.99 10.46
C LEU A 256 3.69 -13.73 11.62
N SER A 257 3.36 -12.47 11.88
CA SER A 257 2.43 -12.05 12.93
C SER A 257 1.69 -10.78 12.54
N SER A 258 0.54 -10.55 13.17
CA SER A 258 -0.24 -9.31 12.97
C SER A 258 0.55 -8.06 13.32
N ALA A 259 1.41 -8.11 14.35
CA ALA A 259 2.27 -6.99 14.75
C ALA A 259 3.33 -6.67 13.68
N GLU A 260 4.01 -7.68 13.16
CA GLU A 260 5.01 -7.52 12.09
C GLU A 260 4.37 -7.00 10.80
N LEU A 261 3.16 -7.48 10.47
CA LEU A 261 2.39 -6.99 9.32
C LEU A 261 2.08 -5.49 9.45
N VAL A 262 1.68 -5.04 10.64
CA VAL A 262 1.40 -3.63 10.93
C VAL A 262 2.65 -2.76 10.73
N GLU A 263 3.81 -3.20 11.24
CA GLU A 263 5.09 -2.48 11.08
C GLU A 263 5.50 -2.38 9.61
N ARG A 264 5.41 -3.50 8.85
CA ARG A 264 5.74 -3.51 7.43
C ARG A 264 4.77 -2.66 6.60
N ALA A 265 3.47 -2.76 6.84
CA ALA A 265 2.48 -1.93 6.16
C ALA A 265 2.75 -0.44 6.38
N LEU A 266 3.19 -0.08 7.58
CA LEU A 266 3.61 1.28 7.89
C LEU A 266 4.88 1.69 7.12
N GLU A 267 5.92 0.85 7.05
CA GLU A 267 7.12 1.13 6.24
C GLU A 267 6.79 1.30 4.76
N CYS A 268 5.98 0.41 4.20
CA CYS A 268 5.55 0.49 2.81
C CYS A 268 4.73 1.77 2.54
N ALA A 269 3.84 2.16 3.46
CA ALA A 269 3.12 3.43 3.35
C ALA A 269 4.07 4.64 3.35
N LYS A 270 5.12 4.63 4.19
CA LYS A 270 6.13 5.70 4.20
C LYS A 270 6.87 5.82 2.87
N GLU A 271 7.23 4.68 2.28
CA GLU A 271 7.94 4.63 0.99
C GLU A 271 7.04 5.12 -0.14
N LEU A 272 5.81 4.62 -0.23
CA LEU A 272 4.86 4.99 -1.27
C LEU A 272 4.45 6.48 -1.22
N PHE A 273 4.32 7.03 -0.01
CA PHE A 273 3.88 8.42 0.20
C PHE A 273 5.01 9.38 0.57
N ASN A 274 6.25 9.08 0.16
CA ASN A 274 7.42 9.97 0.24
C ASN A 274 7.59 10.66 1.61
N GLN A 275 7.66 9.88 2.70
CA GLN A 275 7.86 10.36 4.08
C GLN A 275 6.69 11.16 4.68
N ALA A 276 5.47 11.04 4.14
CA ALA A 276 4.28 11.51 4.83
C ALA A 276 4.18 10.93 6.26
N GLN A 277 3.48 11.62 7.15
CA GLN A 277 3.13 11.02 8.44
C GLN A 277 2.15 9.88 8.19
N CYS A 278 2.53 8.69 8.61
CA CYS A 278 1.76 7.48 8.39
C CYS A 278 1.50 6.81 9.74
N ALA A 279 0.29 6.31 9.93
CA ALA A 279 -0.05 5.45 11.04
C ALA A 279 -0.95 4.32 10.59
N VAL A 280 -0.84 3.19 11.26
CA VAL A 280 -1.80 2.10 11.18
C VAL A 280 -2.60 2.13 12.47
N LEU A 281 -3.92 2.25 12.32
CA LEU A 281 -4.86 2.37 13.42
C LEU A 281 -5.71 1.10 13.48
N HIS A 282 -6.16 0.74 14.68
CA HIS A 282 -7.25 -0.20 14.85
C HIS A 282 -8.57 0.46 14.45
N ARG A 283 -9.62 -0.35 14.22
CA ARG A 283 -10.96 0.11 13.87
C ARG A 283 -11.54 1.15 14.86
N ASP A 284 -11.17 1.06 16.14
CA ASP A 284 -11.60 2.01 17.18
C ASP A 284 -10.83 3.34 17.18
N GLY A 285 -9.83 3.48 16.31
CA GLY A 285 -8.97 4.66 16.20
C GLY A 285 -7.71 4.61 17.07
N SER A 286 -7.48 3.55 17.86
CA SER A 286 -6.23 3.37 18.60
C SER A 286 -5.04 3.17 17.66
N VAL A 287 -3.90 3.78 17.98
CA VAL A 287 -2.69 3.69 17.15
C VAL A 287 -1.99 2.36 17.42
N LEU A 288 -1.82 1.55 16.39
CA LEU A 288 -1.06 0.30 16.48
C LEU A 288 0.41 0.55 16.16
N ALA A 289 0.69 1.33 15.11
CA ALA A 289 2.04 1.77 14.76
C ALA A 289 2.02 3.13 14.07
N SER A 290 3.10 3.89 14.24
CA SER A 290 3.28 5.19 13.60
C SER A 290 4.76 5.46 13.26
N ASN A 291 5.01 6.25 12.22
CA ASN A 291 6.35 6.68 11.84
C ASN A 291 6.87 7.93 12.56
N GLN A 292 5.98 8.71 13.17
CA GLN A 292 6.27 9.93 13.92
C GLN A 292 5.31 10.01 15.11
N ASP A 293 5.57 10.91 16.07
CA ASP A 293 4.60 11.19 17.12
C ASP A 293 3.35 11.79 16.46
N CYS A 294 2.33 10.94 16.20
CA CYS A 294 1.06 11.33 15.63
C CYS A 294 0.29 12.17 16.63
N THR A 295 0.66 13.44 16.69
CA THR A 295 0.00 14.44 17.53
C THR A 295 -1.42 14.71 17.05
N TYR A 296 -1.72 14.37 15.79
CA TYR A 296 -3.02 14.60 15.16
C TYR A 296 -3.58 13.28 14.62
N LEU A 297 -4.50 12.68 15.35
CA LEU A 297 -5.25 11.52 14.85
C LEU A 297 -6.37 11.95 13.89
N PRO A 298 -6.83 11.06 13.00
CA PRO A 298 -8.02 11.32 12.20
C PRO A 298 -9.22 11.59 13.10
N SER A 299 -10.08 12.52 12.70
CA SER A 299 -11.31 12.83 13.44
C SER A 299 -12.20 11.59 13.56
N GLU A 300 -12.92 11.46 14.67
CA GLU A 300 -13.86 10.36 14.89
C GLU A 300 -14.92 10.27 13.77
N THR A 301 -15.32 11.41 13.20
CA THR A 301 -16.25 11.46 12.05
C THR A 301 -15.67 10.80 10.81
N LEU A 302 -14.41 11.11 10.47
CA LEU A 302 -13.70 10.50 9.34
C LEU A 302 -13.50 9.00 9.57
N LEU A 303 -13.08 8.59 10.77
CA LEU A 303 -12.95 7.19 11.16
C LEU A 303 -14.29 6.45 10.96
N ARG A 304 -15.38 6.99 11.52
CA ARG A 304 -16.72 6.40 11.44
C ARG A 304 -17.18 6.29 9.99
N GLN A 305 -16.95 7.31 9.17
CA GLN A 305 -17.32 7.30 7.76
C GLN A 305 -16.54 6.25 6.96
N VAL A 306 -15.22 6.12 7.16
CA VAL A 306 -14.43 5.08 6.49
C VAL A 306 -14.89 3.68 6.91
N VAL A 307 -15.13 3.47 8.21
CA VAL A 307 -15.60 2.18 8.74
C VAL A 307 -17.01 1.84 8.22
N GLN A 308 -17.91 2.82 8.10
CA GLN A 308 -19.27 2.61 7.59
C GLN A 308 -19.32 2.39 6.08
N THR A 309 -18.57 3.20 5.32
CA THR A 309 -18.58 3.12 3.85
C THR A 309 -17.72 1.98 3.32
N GLY A 310 -16.72 1.55 4.09
CA GLY A 310 -15.73 0.58 3.62
C GLY A 310 -14.89 1.08 2.45
N GLN A 311 -14.90 2.39 2.17
CA GLN A 311 -14.12 3.02 1.10
C GLN A 311 -13.08 3.98 1.71
N PRO A 312 -11.90 4.10 1.07
CA PRO A 312 -10.97 5.14 1.45
C PRO A 312 -11.60 6.53 1.33
N GLN A 313 -11.25 7.42 2.26
CA GLN A 313 -11.76 8.78 2.29
C GLN A 313 -10.60 9.77 2.31
N LEU A 314 -10.77 10.85 1.54
CA LEU A 314 -9.90 12.00 1.50
C LEU A 314 -10.49 13.10 2.38
N SER A 315 -9.66 13.84 3.12
CA SER A 315 -10.14 14.93 3.99
C SER A 315 -10.98 15.98 3.26
N SER A 316 -10.66 16.26 1.99
CA SER A 316 -11.37 17.24 1.15
C SER A 316 -12.78 16.80 0.72
N ASN A 317 -13.10 15.50 0.81
CA ASN A 317 -14.44 14.98 0.50
C ASN A 317 -15.42 15.06 1.68
N LEU A 318 -14.92 15.45 2.86
CA LEU A 318 -15.78 15.60 4.03
C LEU A 318 -16.55 16.93 3.96
N PRO A 319 -17.85 16.94 4.29
CA PRO A 319 -18.61 18.18 4.38
C PRO A 319 -17.94 19.12 5.40
N SER A 320 -17.77 20.38 5.00
CA SER A 320 -17.00 21.43 5.70
C SER A 320 -17.50 21.78 7.12
N SER A 321 -18.51 21.09 7.64
CA SER A 321 -19.14 21.32 8.95
C SER A 321 -18.32 20.80 10.14
N SER A 322 -17.22 20.07 9.91
CA SER A 322 -16.28 19.69 10.98
C SER A 322 -15.33 20.86 11.29
N ALA A 323 -15.85 21.90 11.94
CA ALA A 323 -15.14 23.12 12.32
C ALA A 323 -13.82 22.92 13.11
N SER A 324 -13.58 21.69 13.61
CA SER A 324 -12.33 21.32 14.28
C SER A 324 -11.16 21.07 13.32
N LEU A 325 -11.41 20.77 12.03
CA LEU A 325 -10.36 20.56 11.01
C LEU A 325 -9.81 21.88 10.44
N THR A 326 -10.61 22.95 10.47
CA THR A 326 -10.20 24.27 9.98
C THR A 326 -9.24 25.03 10.89
N LEU A 327 -9.11 24.63 12.17
CA LEU A 327 -8.28 25.34 13.17
C LEU A 327 -6.78 25.06 13.05
N HIS A 328 -6.35 24.03 12.30
CA HIS A 328 -4.93 23.65 12.18
C HIS A 328 -4.32 23.81 10.79
N GLY A 329 -4.92 24.64 9.93
CA GLY A 329 -4.19 25.12 8.76
C GLY A 329 -3.74 24.00 7.81
N VAL A 330 -4.75 23.32 7.25
CA VAL A 330 -4.70 22.67 5.95
C VAL A 330 -3.82 21.42 5.82
N ASP A 331 -4.37 20.31 6.33
CA ASP A 331 -3.76 18.98 6.21
C ASP A 331 -4.43 18.18 5.08
N SER A 332 -3.63 17.67 4.15
CA SER A 332 -4.06 16.63 3.22
C SER A 332 -4.02 15.29 3.94
N ARG A 333 -5.14 14.55 3.99
CA ARG A 333 -5.22 13.27 4.70
C ARG A 333 -5.96 12.22 3.88
N ILE A 334 -5.41 11.01 3.82
CA ILE A 334 -6.11 9.83 3.32
C ILE A 334 -6.26 8.84 4.47
N LEU A 335 -7.44 8.23 4.56
CA LEU A 335 -7.71 7.13 5.47
C LEU A 335 -8.32 5.98 4.67
N ALA A 336 -7.67 4.81 4.70
CA ALA A 336 -8.09 3.63 3.94
C ALA A 336 -8.41 2.45 4.88
N PRO A 337 -9.54 1.75 4.67
CA PRO A 337 -9.90 0.60 5.48
C PRO A 337 -9.17 -0.66 5.04
N VAL A 338 -8.68 -1.42 6.02
CA VAL A 338 -8.10 -2.75 5.86
C VAL A 338 -9.12 -3.76 6.35
N PHE A 339 -9.51 -4.68 5.46
CA PHE A 339 -10.49 -5.71 5.75
C PHE A 339 -9.80 -7.00 6.17
N ALA A 340 -10.31 -7.63 7.23
CA ALA A 340 -10.12 -9.06 7.47
C ALA A 340 -11.48 -9.74 7.26
N GLY A 341 -11.57 -10.62 6.26
CA GLY A 341 -12.83 -11.15 5.75
C GLY A 341 -13.79 -10.03 5.34
N ASN A 342 -14.94 -9.95 6.01
CA ASN A 342 -16.00 -8.96 5.73
C ASN A 342 -16.05 -7.80 6.73
N LYS A 343 -15.04 -7.64 7.58
CA LYS A 343 -15.01 -6.60 8.63
C LYS A 343 -13.79 -5.71 8.48
N VAL A 344 -13.97 -4.40 8.68
CA VAL A 344 -12.84 -3.46 8.79
C VAL A 344 -12.15 -3.72 10.13
N THR A 345 -10.88 -4.13 10.07
CA THR A 345 -10.08 -4.49 11.25
C THR A 345 -9.07 -3.41 11.56
N TYR A 346 -8.37 -2.92 10.54
CA TYR A 346 -7.41 -1.82 10.65
C TYR A 346 -7.73 -0.68 9.68
N LEU A 347 -7.04 0.43 9.86
CA LEU A 347 -7.11 1.61 9.03
C LEU A 347 -5.69 2.09 8.75
N ILE A 348 -5.36 2.40 7.50
CA ILE A 348 -4.10 3.05 7.13
C ILE A 348 -4.37 4.55 7.00
N TRP A 349 -3.70 5.34 7.82
CA TRP A 349 -3.80 6.79 7.84
C TRP A 349 -2.51 7.40 7.29
N VAL A 350 -2.66 8.30 6.32
CA VAL A 350 -1.57 9.03 5.69
C VAL A 350 -1.90 10.52 5.73
N CYS A 351 -0.97 11.34 6.20
CA CYS A 351 -1.19 12.76 6.41
C CYS A 351 0.04 13.59 6.03
N GLN A 352 -0.22 14.75 5.41
CA GLN A 352 0.77 15.78 5.15
C GLN A 352 0.25 17.12 5.66
N PHE A 353 1.01 17.74 6.58
CA PHE A 353 0.64 18.99 7.25
C PHE A 353 1.20 20.23 6.54
N GLU A 354 2.27 20.06 5.76
CA GLU A 354 2.90 21.19 5.09
C GLU A 354 2.20 21.56 3.78
N VAL A 355 1.52 20.57 3.19
CA VAL A 355 0.98 20.65 1.83
C VAL A 355 -0.50 20.23 1.85
N PRO A 356 -1.40 21.20 1.76
CA PRO A 356 -2.81 20.99 1.52
C PRO A 356 -3.10 20.16 0.27
N ASP A 357 -4.18 19.37 0.27
CA ASP A 357 -4.70 18.65 -0.90
C ASP A 357 -3.61 17.97 -1.77
N MET A 358 -2.54 17.52 -1.12
CA MET A 358 -1.40 16.85 -1.74
C MET A 358 -1.82 15.53 -2.40
N TYR A 359 -2.93 14.95 -1.93
CA TYR A 359 -3.38 13.63 -2.35
C TYR A 359 -4.55 13.74 -3.32
N ASP A 360 -4.46 13.00 -4.43
CA ASP A 360 -5.50 12.94 -5.44
C ASP A 360 -6.17 11.55 -5.54
N GLU A 361 -6.95 11.32 -6.59
CA GLU A 361 -7.63 10.03 -6.80
C GLU A 361 -6.66 8.87 -7.07
N GLU A 362 -5.47 9.14 -7.60
CA GLU A 362 -4.44 8.12 -7.86
C GLU A 362 -3.83 7.66 -6.53
N ASP A 363 -3.57 8.59 -5.61
CA ASP A 363 -3.14 8.28 -4.24
C ASP A 363 -4.19 7.46 -3.47
N ILE A 364 -5.48 7.77 -3.66
CA ILE A 364 -6.58 6.99 -3.11
C ILE A 364 -6.56 5.55 -3.64
N LYS A 365 -6.34 5.36 -4.94
CA LYS A 365 -6.20 4.01 -5.52
C LYS A 365 -4.99 3.30 -4.95
N LEU A 366 -3.88 3.99 -4.79
CA LEU A 366 -2.64 3.42 -4.25
C LEU A 366 -2.82 2.89 -2.83
N ILE A 367 -3.35 3.71 -1.92
CA ILE A 367 -3.60 3.29 -0.54
C ILE A 367 -4.68 2.21 -0.47
N LYS A 368 -5.64 2.21 -1.40
CA LYS A 368 -6.66 1.15 -1.53
C LYS A 368 -6.02 -0.19 -1.90
N TYR A 369 -5.03 -0.21 -2.78
CA TYR A 369 -4.30 -1.42 -3.10
C TYR A 369 -3.45 -1.89 -1.92
N LEU A 370 -2.74 -0.99 -1.25
CA LEU A 370 -1.95 -1.33 -0.07
C LEU A 370 -2.83 -1.92 1.05
N SER A 371 -3.95 -1.28 1.36
CA SER A 371 -4.89 -1.76 2.38
C SER A 371 -5.52 -3.10 2.01
N ARG A 372 -5.77 -3.35 0.72
CA ARG A 372 -6.24 -4.66 0.25
C ARG A 372 -5.18 -5.75 0.41
N LEU A 373 -3.92 -5.47 0.06
CA LEU A 373 -2.82 -6.43 0.24
C LEU A 373 -2.63 -6.77 1.72
N MET A 374 -2.63 -5.75 2.57
CA MET A 374 -2.54 -5.94 4.02
C MET A 374 -3.71 -6.79 4.55
N GLY A 375 -4.92 -6.56 4.05
CA GLY A 375 -6.10 -7.34 4.45
C GLY A 375 -6.00 -8.83 4.08
N ILE A 376 -5.53 -9.13 2.86
CA ILE A 376 -5.30 -10.50 2.40
C ILE A 376 -4.25 -11.20 3.29
N THR A 377 -3.15 -10.52 3.62
CA THR A 377 -2.14 -11.10 4.52
C THR A 377 -2.70 -11.31 5.93
N LEU A 378 -3.50 -10.38 6.43
CA LEU A 378 -4.11 -10.47 7.75
C LEU A 378 -5.05 -11.68 7.85
N ASP A 379 -5.86 -11.94 6.83
CA ASP A 379 -6.70 -13.14 6.75
C ASP A 379 -5.86 -14.41 6.78
N SER A 380 -4.75 -14.44 6.03
CA SER A 380 -3.83 -15.57 6.04
C SER A 380 -3.19 -15.79 7.41
N LEU A 381 -2.86 -14.72 8.13
CA LEU A 381 -2.29 -14.82 9.48
C LEU A 381 -3.32 -15.33 10.49
N GLN A 382 -4.56 -14.87 10.42
CA GLN A 382 -5.64 -15.35 11.30
C GLN A 382 -5.90 -16.84 11.08
N LEU A 383 -5.94 -17.29 9.83
CA LEU A 383 -6.09 -18.72 9.51
C LEU A 383 -4.92 -19.55 10.07
N LEU A 384 -3.69 -19.07 9.96
CA LEU A 384 -2.52 -19.75 10.54
C LEU A 384 -2.57 -19.81 12.07
N GLU A 385 -3.01 -18.72 12.73
CA GLU A 385 -3.20 -18.70 14.18
C GLU A 385 -4.29 -19.70 14.62
N GLU A 386 -5.42 -19.75 13.91
CA GLU A 386 -6.50 -20.71 14.14
C GLU A 386 -6.01 -22.16 13.99
N GLU A 387 -5.32 -22.49 12.89
CA GLU A 387 -4.74 -23.83 12.66
C GLU A 387 -3.75 -24.23 13.77
N SER A 388 -2.90 -23.31 14.20
CA SER A 388 -1.94 -23.56 15.28
C SER A 388 -2.63 -23.84 16.61
N SER A 389 -3.74 -23.14 16.91
CA SER A 389 -4.52 -23.31 18.14
C SER A 389 -5.25 -24.65 18.15
N VAL A 390 -5.82 -25.06 17.01
CA VAL A 390 -6.49 -26.36 16.84
C VAL A 390 -5.48 -27.49 16.98
N THR A 391 -4.31 -27.36 16.35
CA THR A 391 -3.24 -28.36 16.45
C THR A 391 -2.79 -28.55 17.91
N ARG A 392 -2.61 -27.45 18.65
CA ARG A 392 -2.25 -27.51 20.06
C ARG A 392 -3.34 -28.14 20.93
N ALA A 393 -4.61 -27.83 20.68
CA ALA A 393 -5.72 -28.45 21.41
C ALA A 393 -5.78 -29.98 21.17
N LEU A 394 -5.55 -30.41 19.94
CA LEU A 394 -5.46 -31.83 19.58
C LEU A 394 -4.26 -32.52 20.26
N GLU A 395 -3.11 -31.86 20.35
CA GLU A 395 -1.95 -32.38 21.08
C GLU A 395 -2.22 -32.52 22.58
N GLU A 396 -2.86 -31.53 23.20
CA GLU A 396 -3.23 -31.57 24.62
C GLU A 396 -4.26 -32.67 24.91
N GLU A 397 -5.23 -32.87 24.01
CA GLU A 397 -6.20 -33.96 24.09
C GLU A 397 -5.54 -35.33 23.89
N ALA A 398 -4.66 -35.47 22.89
CA ALA A 398 -3.88 -36.68 22.68
C ALA A 398 -3.01 -37.03 23.90
N ALA A 399 -2.39 -36.02 24.52
CA ALA A 399 -1.61 -36.20 25.75
C ALA A 399 -2.50 -36.63 26.94
N ARG A 400 -3.71 -36.06 27.07
CA ARG A 400 -4.68 -36.46 28.09
C ARG A 400 -5.15 -37.89 27.88
N ASN A 401 -5.50 -38.26 26.65
CA ASN A 401 -5.94 -39.60 26.29
C ASN A 401 -4.83 -40.64 26.50
N ARG A 402 -3.57 -40.28 26.20
CA ARG A 402 -2.41 -41.13 26.51
C ARG A 402 -2.28 -41.38 28.01
N LYS A 403 -2.43 -40.35 28.85
CA LYS A 403 -2.39 -40.53 30.32
C LYS A 403 -3.53 -41.41 30.81
N LEU A 404 -4.75 -41.23 30.30
CA LEU A 404 -5.89 -42.09 30.64
C LEU A 404 -5.64 -43.54 30.22
N PHE A 405 -5.10 -43.76 29.02
CA PHE A 405 -4.72 -45.09 28.55
C PHE A 405 -3.65 -45.74 29.45
N GLU A 406 -2.58 -45.00 29.77
CA GLU A 406 -1.47 -45.47 30.61
C GLU A 406 -1.91 -45.88 32.02
N HIS A 407 -2.87 -45.15 32.61
CA HIS A 407 -3.36 -45.35 33.98
C HIS A 407 -4.69 -46.11 34.04
N SER A 408 -5.20 -46.61 32.91
CA SER A 408 -6.43 -47.41 32.91
C SER A 408 -6.21 -48.70 33.71
N PRO A 409 -7.13 -49.06 34.63
CA PRO A 409 -7.05 -50.31 35.38
C PRO A 409 -7.35 -51.53 34.50
N ILE A 410 -7.92 -51.31 33.31
CA ILE A 410 -8.14 -52.34 32.30
C ILE A 410 -6.86 -52.46 31.49
N ALA A 411 -6.40 -53.70 31.28
CA ALA A 411 -5.23 -53.93 30.47
C ALA A 411 -5.56 -53.73 29.00
N HIS A 412 -4.90 -52.76 28.39
CA HIS A 412 -5.05 -52.44 26.98
C HIS A 412 -3.72 -52.60 26.26
N ALA A 413 -3.73 -53.26 25.11
CA ALA A 413 -2.63 -53.23 24.17
C ALA A 413 -3.11 -52.97 22.75
N VAL A 414 -2.38 -52.10 22.06
CA VAL A 414 -2.55 -51.80 20.65
C VAL A 414 -1.60 -52.71 19.87
N PHE A 415 -2.15 -53.44 18.92
CA PHE A 415 -1.44 -54.33 18.01
C PHE A 415 -1.43 -53.76 16.59
N SER A 416 -0.36 -54.04 15.87
CA SER A 416 -0.26 -53.76 14.44
C SER A 416 -1.23 -54.62 13.64
N VAL A 417 -1.40 -54.29 12.35
CA VAL A 417 -2.17 -55.11 11.38
C VAL A 417 -1.62 -56.55 11.29
N HIS A 418 -0.34 -56.75 11.65
CA HIS A 418 0.32 -58.05 11.67
C HIS A 418 0.30 -58.72 13.05
N SER A 419 -0.52 -58.23 13.98
CA SER A 419 -0.66 -58.75 15.34
C SER A 419 0.61 -58.64 16.19
N GLU A 420 1.48 -57.67 15.90
CA GLU A 420 2.63 -57.36 16.75
C GLU A 420 2.23 -56.29 17.78
N PRO A 421 2.55 -56.46 19.08
CA PRO A 421 2.21 -55.45 20.09
C PRO A 421 3.02 -54.18 19.84
N LEU A 422 2.32 -53.08 19.60
CA LEU A 422 2.91 -51.75 19.37
C LEU A 422 3.01 -50.95 20.67
N GLN A 423 1.99 -51.04 21.52
CA GLN A 423 1.93 -50.28 22.77
C GLN A 423 1.00 -50.97 23.78
N GLY A 424 1.47 -51.28 24.98
CA GLY A 424 0.67 -51.70 26.13
C GLY A 424 0.55 -50.60 27.17
N ASN A 425 -0.49 -50.62 28.02
CA ASN A 425 -0.54 -49.81 29.23
C ASN A 425 0.04 -50.56 30.44
N GLN A 426 0.15 -49.90 31.60
CA GLN A 426 0.79 -50.49 32.79
C GLN A 426 0.07 -51.77 33.26
N ALA A 427 -1.25 -51.82 33.18
CA ALA A 427 -2.03 -53.00 33.51
C ALA A 427 -1.72 -54.16 32.55
N TRP A 428 -1.49 -53.89 31.25
CA TRP A 428 -1.06 -54.89 30.28
C TRP A 428 0.36 -55.41 30.56
N ASP A 429 1.30 -54.53 30.89
CA ASP A 429 2.67 -54.92 31.23
C ASP A 429 2.73 -55.76 32.51
N GLN A 430 1.84 -55.49 33.47
CA GLN A 430 1.68 -56.30 34.69
C GLN A 430 1.09 -57.69 34.41
N LEU A 431 0.42 -57.89 33.27
CA LEU A 431 -0.20 -59.17 32.88
C LEU A 431 0.69 -60.09 32.05
N ALA A 432 1.77 -59.60 31.45
CA ALA A 432 2.63 -60.42 30.59
C ALA A 432 3.65 -61.25 31.42
N PRO A 433 3.96 -62.52 31.05
CA PRO A 433 3.13 -63.70 30.88
C PRO A 433 3.50 -64.72 31.99
N SER A 434 2.73 -64.85 33.07
CA SER A 434 3.06 -65.86 34.08
C SER A 434 1.91 -66.53 34.81
N SER A 435 0.65 -66.16 34.60
CA SER A 435 -0.43 -66.80 35.36
C SER A 435 -1.50 -67.42 34.46
N GLU A 436 -1.67 -68.72 34.62
CA GLU A 436 -2.87 -69.50 34.25
C GLU A 436 -4.16 -68.97 34.94
N GLU A 437 -4.07 -67.91 35.75
CA GLU A 437 -5.15 -67.33 36.55
C GLU A 437 -6.05 -66.35 35.79
N TYR A 438 -5.67 -65.93 34.58
CA TYR A 438 -6.50 -65.04 33.77
C TYR A 438 -7.17 -65.82 32.62
N GLN A 439 -8.34 -66.40 32.88
CA GLN A 439 -9.28 -66.81 31.82
C GLN A 439 -9.89 -65.55 31.18
N THR A 440 -9.09 -64.86 30.37
CA THR A 440 -9.41 -63.53 29.86
C THR A 440 -10.38 -63.59 28.68
N ARG A 441 -11.53 -62.93 28.82
CA ARG A 441 -12.29 -62.46 27.65
C ARG A 441 -11.51 -61.32 27.00
N THR A 442 -10.94 -61.59 25.84
CA THR A 442 -10.29 -60.59 25.00
C THR A 442 -11.34 -59.92 24.13
N PHE A 443 -11.44 -58.59 24.25
CA PHE A 443 -12.23 -57.80 23.32
C PHE A 443 -11.29 -57.12 22.34
N THR A 444 -11.43 -57.46 21.06
CA THR A 444 -10.65 -56.85 19.98
C THR A 444 -11.50 -55.80 19.30
N THR A 445 -11.11 -54.54 19.41
CA THR A 445 -11.72 -53.44 18.67
C THR A 445 -10.82 -53.10 17.49
N HIS A 446 -11.39 -53.05 16.29
CA HIS A 446 -10.68 -52.62 15.08
C HIS A 446 -10.63 -51.09 15.03
N LEU A 447 -9.42 -50.53 14.96
CA LEU A 447 -9.22 -49.10 14.76
C LEU A 447 -9.31 -48.76 13.27
N SER A 448 -9.66 -47.52 12.94
CA SER A 448 -9.91 -47.06 11.57
C SER A 448 -8.67 -47.09 10.66
N ASP A 449 -7.47 -47.20 11.23
CA ASP A 449 -6.21 -47.33 10.50
C ASP A 449 -5.71 -48.78 10.35
N GLY A 450 -6.56 -49.76 10.68
CA GLY A 450 -6.28 -51.18 10.57
C GLY A 450 -5.56 -51.80 11.78
N ARG A 451 -5.22 -51.01 12.80
CA ARG A 451 -4.69 -51.53 14.07
C ARG A 451 -5.78 -52.20 14.90
N HIS A 452 -5.37 -53.06 15.83
CA HIS A 452 -6.29 -53.75 16.74
C HIS A 452 -6.04 -53.29 18.18
N LEU A 453 -7.07 -52.84 18.89
CA LEU A 453 -7.02 -52.60 20.33
C LEU A 453 -7.56 -53.84 21.03
N VAL A 454 -6.71 -54.52 21.81
CA VAL A 454 -7.09 -55.67 22.63
C VAL A 454 -7.22 -55.20 24.07
N SER A 455 -8.38 -55.47 24.67
CA SER A 455 -8.64 -55.18 26.08
C SER A 455 -8.89 -56.46 26.86
N CYS A 456 -8.24 -56.60 28.02
CA CYS A 456 -8.34 -57.75 28.92
C CYS A 456 -8.85 -57.32 30.30
N TYR A 457 -9.80 -58.08 30.86
CA TYR A 457 -10.42 -57.82 32.17
C TYR A 457 -10.03 -58.88 33.21
N PRO A 458 -9.84 -58.51 34.49
CA PRO A 458 -9.75 -59.46 35.60
C PRO A 458 -11.09 -60.13 35.91
N GLN A 459 -11.05 -61.41 36.24
CA GLN A 459 -12.22 -62.24 36.53
C GLN A 459 -12.94 -61.84 37.84
N GLU A 460 -12.25 -61.18 38.78
CA GLU A 460 -12.81 -60.77 40.08
C GLU A 460 -13.86 -59.64 40.01
N LEU A 461 -14.14 -59.09 38.83
CA LEU A 461 -15.22 -58.12 38.59
C LEU A 461 -16.58 -58.78 38.26
N GLU A 462 -16.66 -60.11 38.28
CA GLU A 462 -17.87 -60.86 37.91
C GLU A 462 -19.03 -60.76 38.91
N ASP A 463 -18.77 -60.51 40.21
CA ASP A 463 -19.85 -60.30 41.17
C ASP A 463 -20.30 -58.84 41.18
N GLU A 464 -21.20 -58.55 40.23
CA GLU A 464 -22.13 -57.43 40.22
C GLU A 464 -21.53 -56.04 40.47
N SER A 465 -20.84 -55.47 39.47
CA SER A 465 -20.99 -54.03 39.27
C SER A 465 -22.24 -53.80 38.40
N PRO A 466 -23.40 -53.42 38.98
CA PRO A 466 -24.58 -53.00 38.21
C PRO A 466 -24.25 -51.86 37.23
N LEU A 467 -23.10 -51.19 37.41
CA LEU A 467 -22.55 -50.22 36.48
C LEU A 467 -22.17 -50.85 35.13
N ILE A 468 -21.46 -51.99 35.11
CA ILE A 468 -20.99 -52.62 33.86
C ILE A 468 -22.16 -53.20 33.07
N LYS A 469 -23.14 -53.78 33.77
CA LYS A 469 -24.38 -54.28 33.17
C LYS A 469 -25.23 -53.14 32.60
N ARG A 470 -25.38 -52.03 33.34
CA ARG A 470 -26.03 -50.81 32.82
C ARG A 470 -25.28 -50.22 31.64
N GLN A 471 -23.95 -50.18 31.67
CA GLN A 471 -23.15 -49.67 30.56
C GLN A 471 -23.31 -50.54 29.31
N HIS A 472 -23.36 -51.86 29.43
CA HIS A 472 -23.65 -52.76 28.29
C HIS A 472 -25.07 -52.59 27.77
N GLU A 473 -26.08 -52.54 28.65
CA GLU A 473 -27.48 -52.30 28.25
C GLU A 473 -27.65 -50.93 27.58
N GLN A 474 -26.93 -49.90 28.06
CA GLN A 474 -26.87 -48.58 27.44
C GLN A 474 -26.17 -48.65 26.09
N LEU A 475 -25.00 -49.28 25.97
CA LEU A 475 -24.28 -49.44 24.70
C LEU A 475 -25.12 -50.17 23.66
N ASP A 476 -25.80 -51.24 24.04
CA ASP A 476 -26.72 -51.98 23.16
C ASP A 476 -27.92 -51.11 22.74
N SER A 477 -28.47 -50.31 23.66
CA SER A 477 -29.56 -49.37 23.34
C SER A 477 -29.10 -48.28 22.37
N LEU A 478 -27.89 -47.75 22.55
CA LEU A 478 -27.32 -46.72 21.69
C LEU A 478 -26.96 -47.27 20.32
N GLN A 479 -26.43 -48.50 20.26
CA GLN A 479 -26.20 -49.18 18.99
C GLN A 479 -27.52 -49.43 18.25
N GLN A 480 -28.60 -49.77 18.95
CA GLN A 480 -29.92 -49.91 18.33
C GLN A 480 -30.47 -48.57 17.84
N ILE A 481 -30.36 -47.49 18.62
CA ILE A 481 -30.76 -46.14 18.22
C ILE A 481 -29.96 -45.69 17.00
N LEU A 482 -28.64 -45.80 17.04
CA LEU A 482 -27.77 -45.38 15.94
C LEU A 482 -28.04 -46.20 14.67
N LYS A 483 -28.29 -47.50 14.81
CA LYS A 483 -28.61 -48.36 13.68
C LYS A 483 -29.97 -48.00 13.06
N LYS A 484 -31.01 -47.86 13.89
CA LYS A 484 -32.39 -47.66 13.45
C LYS A 484 -32.65 -46.22 12.98
N ASP A 485 -32.13 -45.24 13.70
CA ASP A 485 -32.51 -43.85 13.51
C ASP A 485 -31.51 -43.08 12.63
N ALA A 486 -30.30 -43.63 12.41
CA ALA A 486 -29.31 -43.02 11.53
C ALA A 486 -28.87 -43.93 10.38
N LEU A 487 -28.35 -45.13 10.66
CA LEU A 487 -27.71 -45.94 9.62
C LEU A 487 -28.70 -46.54 8.62
N GLU A 488 -29.87 -47.02 9.07
CA GLU A 488 -30.92 -47.54 8.19
C GLU A 488 -31.51 -46.43 7.28
N PRO A 489 -31.92 -45.25 7.79
CA PRO A 489 -32.37 -44.13 6.96
C PRO A 489 -31.31 -43.65 5.97
N LEU A 490 -30.03 -43.60 6.39
CA LEU A 490 -28.93 -43.22 5.52
C LEU A 490 -28.68 -44.26 4.42
N GLY A 491 -28.81 -45.54 4.74
CA GLY A 491 -28.76 -46.63 3.77
C GLY A 491 -29.89 -46.55 2.74
N GLU A 492 -31.13 -46.26 3.17
CA GLU A 492 -32.26 -46.02 2.27
C GLU A 492 -32.09 -44.75 1.43
N LEU A 493 -31.50 -43.69 1.99
CA LEU A 493 -31.23 -42.46 1.26
C LEU A 493 -30.17 -42.70 0.18
N LEU A 494 -29.11 -43.45 0.51
CA LEU A 494 -28.04 -43.80 -0.43
C LEU A 494 -28.54 -44.70 -1.56
N SER A 495 -29.45 -45.64 -1.28
CA SER A 495 -30.06 -46.44 -2.35
C SER A 495 -30.96 -45.58 -3.26
N LYS A 496 -31.74 -44.65 -2.68
CA LYS A 496 -32.54 -43.69 -3.47
C LYS A 496 -31.66 -42.76 -4.32
N ILE A 497 -30.50 -42.34 -3.83
CA ILE A 497 -29.56 -41.51 -4.58
C ILE A 497 -28.93 -42.30 -5.74
N GLN A 498 -28.69 -43.60 -5.58
CA GLN A 498 -28.13 -44.44 -6.64
C GLN A 498 -29.10 -44.63 -7.83
N ASP A 499 -30.41 -44.59 -7.56
CA ASP A 499 -31.46 -44.83 -8.56
C ASP A 499 -32.13 -43.53 -9.09
N ALA A 500 -31.73 -42.35 -8.59
CA ALA A 500 -32.40 -41.08 -8.87
C ALA A 500 -31.83 -40.32 -10.08
N ASP A 501 -32.71 -39.69 -10.87
CA ASP A 501 -32.34 -38.77 -11.94
C ASP A 501 -31.94 -37.37 -11.39
N LEU A 502 -31.23 -36.57 -12.19
CA LEU A 502 -30.65 -35.27 -11.79
C LEU A 502 -31.65 -34.26 -11.20
N GLU A 503 -32.94 -34.33 -11.54
CA GLU A 503 -33.99 -33.46 -10.97
C GLU A 503 -34.42 -33.91 -9.55
N ASP A 504 -34.30 -35.20 -9.22
CA ASP A 504 -34.64 -35.75 -7.90
C ASP A 504 -33.55 -35.48 -6.84
N VAL A 505 -32.32 -35.22 -7.29
CA VAL A 505 -31.16 -34.91 -6.41
C VAL A 505 -31.41 -33.65 -5.58
N ALA A 506 -32.13 -32.66 -6.12
CA ALA A 506 -32.50 -31.44 -5.39
C ALA A 506 -33.49 -31.71 -4.24
N SER A 507 -34.41 -32.67 -4.40
CA SER A 507 -35.30 -33.11 -3.31
C SER A 507 -34.53 -33.93 -2.28
N LEU A 508 -33.59 -34.77 -2.73
CA LEU A 508 -32.77 -35.61 -1.86
C LEU A 508 -31.84 -34.78 -0.96
N THR A 509 -31.27 -33.67 -1.45
CA THR A 509 -30.46 -32.76 -0.60
C THR A 509 -31.24 -32.17 0.58
N GLY A 510 -32.56 -31.95 0.46
CA GLY A 510 -33.40 -31.53 1.58
C GLY A 510 -33.53 -32.63 2.64
N GLN A 511 -33.74 -33.87 2.21
CA GLN A 511 -33.80 -35.04 3.10
C GLN A 511 -32.45 -35.33 3.76
N THR A 512 -31.33 -35.15 3.04
CA THR A 512 -29.99 -35.29 3.63
C THR A 512 -29.78 -34.29 4.77
N ARG A 513 -30.26 -33.05 4.61
CA ARG A 513 -30.15 -32.01 5.64
C ARG A 513 -30.94 -32.36 6.89
N GLU A 514 -32.19 -32.82 6.76
CA GLU A 514 -33.00 -33.27 7.90
C GLU A 514 -32.37 -34.46 8.63
N LEU A 515 -31.73 -35.37 7.89
CA LEU A 515 -31.03 -36.54 8.45
C LEU A 515 -29.76 -36.11 9.21
N VAL A 516 -29.02 -35.13 8.69
CA VAL A 516 -27.85 -34.52 9.36
C VAL A 516 -28.28 -33.77 10.62
N ASP A 517 -29.39 -33.03 10.59
CA ASP A 517 -29.93 -32.32 11.76
C ASP A 517 -30.43 -33.32 12.83
N SER A 518 -31.06 -34.42 12.41
CA SER A 518 -31.49 -35.51 13.31
C SER A 518 -30.28 -36.21 13.95
N LEU A 519 -29.23 -36.49 13.16
CA LEU A 519 -27.95 -37.00 13.66
C LEU A 519 -27.29 -36.04 14.64
N GLY A 520 -27.31 -34.73 14.36
CA GLY A 520 -26.81 -33.70 15.27
C GLY A 520 -27.55 -33.70 16.61
N THR A 521 -28.86 -33.95 16.58
CA THR A 521 -29.70 -34.05 17.78
C THR A 521 -29.33 -35.29 18.60
N VAL A 522 -29.25 -36.47 17.96
CA VAL A 522 -28.83 -37.72 18.63
C VAL A 522 -27.41 -37.60 19.20
N ILE A 523 -26.48 -36.98 18.47
CA ILE A 523 -25.11 -36.72 18.96
C ILE A 523 -25.13 -35.75 20.16
N SER A 524 -26.01 -34.75 20.17
CA SER A 524 -26.15 -33.84 21.30
C SER A 524 -26.73 -34.51 22.55
N GLU A 525 -27.75 -35.37 22.38
CA GLU A 525 -28.34 -36.15 23.48
C GLU A 525 -27.33 -37.15 24.05
N LEU A 526 -26.56 -37.82 23.19
CA LEU A 526 -25.44 -38.68 23.57
C LEU A 526 -24.35 -37.91 24.35
N ARG A 527 -24.07 -36.68 23.94
CA ARG A 527 -23.07 -35.83 24.58
C ARG A 527 -23.52 -35.39 25.97
N ASP A 528 -24.81 -35.07 26.15
CA ASP A 528 -25.36 -34.65 27.44
C ASP A 528 -25.49 -35.82 28.43
N GLU A 529 -25.78 -37.05 27.96
CA GLU A 529 -25.77 -38.25 28.83
C GLU A 529 -24.36 -38.70 29.24
N HIS A 530 -23.32 -38.43 28.42
CA HIS A 530 -21.91 -38.77 28.71
C HIS A 530 -21.15 -37.70 29.51
N VAL A 531 -21.78 -36.60 29.94
CA VAL A 531 -21.17 -35.67 30.91
C VAL A 531 -21.27 -36.19 32.35
N LEU A 532 -21.98 -37.31 32.60
CA LEU A 532 -22.21 -37.87 33.94
C LEU A 532 -21.57 -39.24 34.23
N ASN A 533 -20.75 -39.80 33.35
CA ASN A 533 -19.85 -40.95 33.60
C ASN A 533 -18.55 -40.78 32.83
#